data_AF-A0A0B0MU43-F1
#
_entry.id   AF-A0A0B0MU43-F1
#
_cell.length_a   1.000
_cell.length_b   1.000
_cell.length_c   1.000
_cell.angle_alpha   90.00
_cell.angle_beta   90.00
_cell.angle_gamma   90.00
#
_symmetry.space_group_name_H-M   'P 1'
#
loop_
_entity.id
_entity.type
_entity.pdbx_description
1 polymer ?
#
loop_
_entity_poly.entity_id
_entity_poly.type
_entity_poly.pdbx_seq_one_letter_code
_entity_poly.pdbx_strand_id
1 'polypeptide(L)'
;MVDLYNVGTYNAYTGFKACYINELERILEKGFPHVMLKAKPNLESRIRTLKRDWTIVYNMLCGKDNSSFGWDEHRQKVVAENVVWNSYISSKSNRSIQTL
;
A
#
# COMPACT_ATOMS: atom_id res chain seq x y z
N MET A 1 -8.85 -8.82 4.03
CA MET A 1 -9.72 -7.72 3.53
C MET A 1 -11.15 -8.18 3.34
N VAL A 2 -11.38 -9.40 2.82
CA VAL A 2 -12.71 -10.02 2.72
C VAL A 2 -13.38 -10.16 4.09
N ASP A 3 -12.63 -10.52 5.15
CA ASP A 3 -13.19 -10.73 6.49
C ASP A 3 -13.75 -9.45 7.14
N LEU A 4 -13.22 -8.28 6.79
CA LEU A 4 -13.68 -6.98 7.30
C LEU A 4 -14.92 -6.45 6.56
N TYR A 5 -15.14 -6.88 5.32
CA TYR A 5 -16.35 -6.58 4.56
C TYR A 5 -17.55 -7.39 5.07
N ASN A 6 -17.32 -8.64 5.50
CA ASN A 6 -18.37 -9.55 5.96
C ASN A 6 -18.91 -9.26 7.38
N VAL A 7 -18.28 -8.35 8.14
CA VAL A 7 -18.72 -7.96 9.49
C VAL A 7 -20.02 -7.11 9.48
N GLY A 8 -20.49 -6.66 8.32
CA GLY A 8 -21.88 -6.22 8.12
C GLY A 8 -22.29 -4.89 8.77
N THR A 9 -21.37 -4.10 9.33
CA THR A 9 -21.71 -2.92 10.17
C THR A 9 -21.21 -1.57 9.64
N TYR A 10 -20.72 -1.46 8.40
CA TYR A 10 -20.05 -0.22 7.96
C TYR A 10 -20.60 0.38 6.66
N ASN A 11 -21.18 1.57 6.80
CA ASN A 11 -21.58 2.46 5.72
C ASN A 11 -20.33 3.09 5.06
N ALA A 12 -20.17 2.86 3.75
CA ALA A 12 -18.96 3.21 3.00
C ALA A 12 -18.61 4.70 2.96
N TYR A 13 -19.54 5.60 3.32
CA TYR A 13 -19.39 7.03 3.09
C TYR A 13 -18.69 7.81 4.23
N THR A 14 -18.66 7.30 5.47
CA THR A 14 -18.04 8.03 6.60
C THR A 14 -17.42 7.15 7.70
N GLY A 15 -17.79 5.86 7.83
CA GLY A 15 -17.44 5.02 8.99
C GLY A 15 -16.17 4.15 8.87
N PHE A 16 -15.67 3.91 7.65
CA PHE A 16 -14.54 2.98 7.44
C PHE A 16 -13.19 3.55 7.93
N LYS A 17 -13.01 4.88 7.95
CA LYS A 17 -11.66 5.46 8.09
C LYS A 17 -11.14 5.44 9.53
N ALA A 18 -12.02 5.62 10.52
CA ALA A 18 -11.64 5.70 11.92
C ALA A 18 -11.77 4.36 12.66
N CYS A 19 -12.84 3.61 12.41
CA CYS A 19 -13.12 2.37 13.15
C CYS A 19 -12.31 1.16 12.66
N TYR A 20 -11.90 1.14 11.38
CA TYR A 20 -11.16 0.02 10.79
C TYR A 20 -9.81 -0.24 11.47
N ILE A 21 -9.08 0.82 11.84
CA ILE A 21 -7.77 0.67 12.47
C ILE A 21 -7.90 0.07 13.88
N ASN A 22 -8.93 0.46 14.63
CA ASN A 22 -9.22 -0.10 15.94
C ASN A 22 -9.65 -1.57 15.84
N GLU A 23 -10.41 -1.95 14.80
CA GLU A 23 -10.77 -3.35 14.58
C GLU A 23 -9.57 -4.20 14.15
N LEU A 24 -8.66 -3.63 13.34
CA LEU A 24 -7.38 -4.29 13.03
C LEU A 24 -6.51 -4.49 14.27
N GLU A 25 -6.45 -3.51 15.17
CA GLU A 25 -5.78 -3.67 16.46
C GLU A 25 -6.36 -4.87 17.21
N ARG A 26 -7.69 -4.96 17.33
CA ARG A 26 -8.38 -6.07 18.01
C ARG A 26 -8.10 -7.44 17.38
N ILE A 27 -8.12 -7.52 16.05
CA ILE A 27 -7.83 -8.78 15.33
C ILE A 27 -6.36 -9.18 15.54
N LEU A 28 -5.43 -8.22 15.51
CA LEU A 28 -4.01 -8.48 15.72
C LEU A 28 -3.71 -8.87 17.16
N GLU A 29 -4.33 -8.23 18.16
CA GLU A 29 -4.23 -8.63 19.57
C GLU A 29 -4.75 -10.05 19.79
N LYS A 30 -5.85 -10.43 19.11
CA LYS A 30 -6.39 -11.80 19.20
C LYS A 30 -5.49 -12.84 18.53
N GLY A 31 -4.94 -12.54 17.34
CA GLY A 31 -4.08 -13.46 16.59
C GLY A 31 -2.65 -13.53 17.11
N PHE A 32 -2.16 -12.43 17.69
CA PHE A 32 -0.80 -12.25 18.17
C PHE A 32 -0.82 -11.52 19.52
N PRO A 33 -1.19 -12.20 20.62
CA PRO A 33 -1.42 -11.58 21.93
C PRO A 33 -0.21 -10.90 22.57
N HIS A 34 1.00 -11.11 22.02
CA HIS A 34 2.24 -10.46 22.47
C HIS A 34 2.68 -9.29 21.58
N VAL A 35 2.00 -9.05 20.46
CA VAL A 35 2.31 -7.95 19.54
C VAL A 35 1.62 -6.70 20.06
N MET A 36 2.37 -5.89 20.82
CA MET A 36 1.89 -4.61 21.40
C MET A 36 1.77 -3.50 20.33
N LEU A 37 1.04 -3.74 19.24
CA LEU A 37 0.81 -2.75 18.19
C LEU A 37 -0.50 -1.99 18.45
N LYS A 38 -0.40 -0.71 18.79
CA LYS A 38 -1.56 0.17 18.97
C LYS A 38 -2.09 0.72 17.65
N ALA A 39 -3.40 0.94 17.56
CA ALA A 39 -4.07 1.56 16.41
C ALA A 39 -3.36 2.84 15.98
N LYS A 40 -3.11 3.71 16.95
CA LYS A 40 -2.37 4.96 16.77
C LYS A 40 -1.17 5.03 17.71
N PRO A 41 -0.01 5.52 17.24
CA PRO A 41 0.31 5.86 15.85
C PRO A 41 0.80 4.66 15.02
N ASN A 42 0.97 3.47 15.62
CA ASN A 42 1.74 2.38 15.04
C ASN A 42 1.07 1.73 13.83
N LEU A 43 -0.20 1.32 13.93
CA LEU A 43 -0.89 0.69 12.80
C LEU A 43 -1.23 1.71 11.71
N GLU A 44 -1.63 2.92 12.09
CA GLU A 44 -1.92 4.00 11.15
C GLU A 44 -0.71 4.32 10.25
N SER A 45 0.47 4.51 10.83
CA SER A 45 1.69 4.79 10.07
C SER A 45 2.08 3.64 9.14
N ARG A 46 1.98 2.39 9.62
CA ARG A 46 2.29 1.19 8.81
C ARG A 46 1.32 1.03 7.63
N ILE A 47 0.02 1.23 7.84
CA ILE A 47 -0.99 1.18 6.77
C ILE A 47 -0.74 2.30 5.76
N ARG A 48 -0.37 3.49 6.21
CA ARG A 48 -0.04 4.61 5.32
C ARG A 48 1.16 4.27 4.43
N THR A 49 2.22 3.71 5.00
CA THR A 49 3.39 3.26 4.25
C THR A 49 3.02 2.17 3.25
N LEU A 50 2.30 1.13 3.68
CA LEU A 50 1.86 0.05 2.80
C LEU A 50 1.00 0.54 1.62
N LYS A 51 0.06 1.45 1.86
CA LYS A 51 -0.76 2.04 0.79
C LYS A 51 0.10 2.82 -0.21
N ARG A 52 1.09 3.57 0.28
CA ARG A 52 2.01 4.33 -0.58
C ARG A 52 2.84 3.38 -1.43
N ASP A 53 3.46 2.36 -0.82
CA ASP A 53 4.32 1.42 -1.51
C ASP A 53 3.54 0.57 -2.52
N TRP A 54 2.34 0.11 -2.13
CA TRP A 54 1.42 -0.56 -3.04
C TRP A 54 1.08 0.30 -4.26
N THR A 55 0.76 1.57 -4.05
CA THR A 55 0.45 2.49 -5.14
C THR A 55 1.64 2.68 -6.07
N ILE A 56 2.87 2.69 -5.53
CA ILE A 56 4.08 2.78 -6.35
C ILE A 56 4.25 1.53 -7.22
N VAL A 57 4.15 0.34 -6.63
CA VAL A 57 4.28 -0.94 -7.34
C VAL A 57 3.16 -1.11 -8.37
N TYR A 58 1.92 -0.80 -8.00
CA TYR A 58 0.78 -0.86 -8.91
C TYR A 58 0.98 0.07 -10.11
N ASN A 59 1.42 1.31 -9.89
CA ASN A 59 1.69 2.23 -10.99
C ASN A 59 2.88 1.77 -11.85
N MET A 60 3.87 1.08 -11.26
CA MET A 60 4.95 0.49 -12.02
C MET A 60 4.44 -0.63 -12.92
N LEU A 61 3.52 -1.49 -12.46
CA LEU A 61 3.05 -2.69 -13.19
C LEU A 61 1.81 -2.48 -14.08
N CYS A 62 0.98 -1.50 -13.74
CA CYS A 62 -0.32 -1.24 -14.37
C CYS A 62 -0.43 0.21 -14.86
N GLY A 63 0.71 0.92 -14.94
CA GLY A 63 0.76 2.30 -15.42
C GLY A 63 0.18 2.44 -16.83
N LYS A 64 -0.29 3.66 -17.16
CA LYS A 64 -0.75 4.00 -18.51
C LYS A 64 0.32 3.62 -19.54
N ASP A 65 -0.12 3.01 -20.65
CA ASP A 65 0.68 2.59 -21.80
C ASP A 65 1.53 1.31 -21.64
N ASN A 66 0.97 0.27 -20.98
CA ASN A 66 1.59 -1.06 -20.84
C ASN A 66 3.00 -0.96 -20.25
N SER A 67 3.07 -0.82 -18.93
CA SER A 67 4.35 -0.63 -18.26
C SER A 67 5.39 -1.65 -18.69
N SER A 68 6.58 -1.18 -19.06
CA SER A 68 7.75 -2.03 -19.35
C SER A 68 8.34 -2.69 -18.10
N PHE A 69 7.67 -2.58 -16.95
CA PHE A 69 7.99 -3.30 -15.72
C PHE A 69 7.20 -4.61 -15.67
N GLY A 70 7.88 -5.68 -15.28
CA GLY A 70 7.29 -6.96 -14.95
C GLY A 70 7.33 -7.25 -13.45
N TRP A 71 6.67 -8.34 -13.05
CA TRP A 71 6.73 -8.88 -11.71
C TRP A 71 7.40 -10.25 -11.73
N ASP A 72 8.43 -10.42 -10.90
CA ASP A 72 9.09 -11.70 -10.68
C ASP A 72 8.39 -12.43 -9.54
N GLU A 73 7.59 -13.45 -9.89
CA GLU A 73 6.83 -14.24 -8.92
C GLU A 73 7.72 -15.05 -7.97
N HIS A 74 8.92 -15.44 -8.38
CA HIS A 74 9.81 -16.21 -7.52
C HIS A 74 10.49 -15.34 -6.47
N ARG A 75 10.88 -14.13 -6.86
CA ARG A 75 11.59 -13.18 -6.00
C ARG A 75 10.66 -12.19 -5.30
N GLN A 76 9.39 -12.17 -5.69
CA GLN A 76 8.35 -11.24 -5.23
C GLN A 76 8.82 -9.78 -5.37
N LYS A 77 9.30 -9.42 -6.57
CA LYS A 77 9.91 -8.11 -6.87
C LYS A 77 9.52 -7.59 -8.25
N VAL A 78 9.47 -6.27 -8.36
CA VAL A 78 9.39 -5.59 -9.65
C VAL A 78 10.71 -5.73 -10.40
N VAL A 79 10.64 -6.11 -11.67
CA VAL A 79 11.79 -6.31 -12.56
C VAL A 79 11.60 -5.51 -13.85
N ALA A 80 12.69 -5.03 -14.42
CA ALA A 80 12.71 -4.29 -15.68
C ALA A 80 14.15 -4.22 -16.19
N GLU A 81 14.31 -3.88 -17.47
CA GLU A 81 15.63 -3.54 -18.02
C GLU A 81 16.18 -2.26 -17.39
N ASN A 82 17.51 -2.13 -17.36
CA ASN A 82 18.17 -0.94 -16.80
C ASN A 82 17.71 0.36 -17.47
N VAL A 83 17.43 0.34 -18.78
CA VAL A 83 16.94 1.52 -19.52
C VAL A 83 15.56 1.97 -19.01
N VAL A 84 14.69 1.02 -18.65
CA VAL A 84 13.36 1.28 -18.09
C VAL A 84 13.49 1.87 -16.68
N TRP A 85 14.35 1.29 -15.83
CA TRP A 85 14.64 1.82 -14.50
C TRP A 85 15.18 3.26 -14.55
N ASN A 86 16.15 3.52 -15.43
CA ASN A 86 16.75 4.85 -15.58
C ASN A 86 15.72 5.88 -16.03
N SER A 87 14.91 5.56 -17.05
CA SER A 87 13.82 6.42 -17.53
C SER A 87 12.80 6.73 -16.43
N TYR A 88 12.38 5.71 -15.67
CA TYR A 88 11.44 5.89 -14.56
C TYR A 88 12.00 6.81 -13.47
N ILE A 89 13.26 6.61 -13.05
CA ILE A 89 13.91 7.42 -12.02
C ILE A 89 14.04 8.88 -12.50
N SER A 90 14.49 9.10 -13.74
CA SER A 90 14.60 10.45 -14.33
C SER A 90 13.25 11.16 -14.41
N SER A 91 12.19 10.48 -14.87
CA SER A 91 10.85 11.09 -14.96
C SER A 91 10.27 11.45 -13.59
N LYS A 92 10.56 10.65 -12.55
CA LYS A 92 10.06 10.87 -11.19
C LYS A 92 10.82 11.97 -10.46
N SER A 93 12.14 12.08 -10.69
CA SER A 93 12.96 13.21 -10.23
C SER A 93 12.47 14.53 -10.83
N ASN A 94 12.19 14.55 -12.14
CA ASN A 94 11.69 15.74 -12.83
C ASN A 94 10.29 16.17 -12.37
N ARG A 95 9.42 15.23 -11.97
CA ARG A 95 8.08 15.54 -11.45
C ARG A 95 8.12 16.28 -10.11
N SER A 96 9.16 16.05 -9.30
CA SER A 96 9.38 16.77 -8.03
C SER A 96 9.84 18.22 -8.23
N ILE A 97 10.38 18.56 -9.40
CA ILE A 97 10.87 19.92 -9.72
C ILE A 97 9.76 20.79 -10.34
N GLN A 98 8.74 20.19 -10.97
CA GLN A 98 7.61 20.92 -11.59
C GLN A 98 6.43 21.23 -10.63
N THR A 99 6.55 20.91 -9.34
CA THR A 99 5.49 21.19 -8.34
C THR A 99 5.88 22.32 -7.37
N LEU A 100 6.83 23.17 -7.75
CA LEU A 100 7.21 24.42 -7.07
C LEU A 100 6.98 25.59 -8.04
#